data_AF-A0A6F8TRH6-F1
#
_entry.id   AF-A0A6F8TRH6-F1
#
_cell.length_a   1.000
_cell.length_b   1.000
_cell.length_c   1.000
_cell.angle_alpha   90.00
_cell.angle_beta   90.00
_cell.angle_gamma   90.00
#
_symmetry.space_group_name_H-M   'P 1'
#
loop_
_entity.id
_entity.type
_entity.pdbx_description
1 polymer ?
#
loop_
_entity_poly.entity_id
_entity_poly.type
_entity_poly.pdbx_seq_one_letter_code
_entity_poly.pdbx_strand_id
1 'polypeptide(L)'
;MKKDDLNVLFDHIDAHEKSSVEFQTVWRKAHRSKWKTRLFQSARYNVALLLIFFIMTPLIGYYAINQHTTAGSGQSGAGPTQMFNLSGKVYNFPNQIVIKGTSNLPEGTVLVVEHVKRNGKTLISHDTFKTDKEGTFQYTTDRLERDQEYILDVKLYPHKQSPQVKKVLGKRGEHLNTFTEKDIGFHYEVDGKQYNGIRMLGLVNKIEDTAQLVGSEFLMGYEEFISSH
;
A
#
# COMPACT_ATOMS: atom_id res chain seq x y z
N MET A 1 15.05 -4.68 40.97
CA MET A 1 16.24 -3.81 41.10
C MET A 1 16.41 -3.43 42.55
N LYS A 2 17.57 -3.72 43.13
CA LYS A 2 17.86 -3.33 44.52
C LYS A 2 18.16 -1.84 44.55
N LYS A 3 17.92 -1.20 45.69
CA LYS A 3 18.06 0.25 45.86
C LYS A 3 19.48 0.75 45.56
N ASP A 4 20.45 -0.14 45.72
CA ASP A 4 21.86 0.14 45.54
C ASP A 4 22.26 0.23 44.05
N ASP A 5 21.61 -0.57 43.18
CA ASP A 5 21.84 -0.53 41.73
C ASP A 5 21.40 0.81 41.10
N LEU A 6 20.37 1.44 41.69
CA LEU A 6 19.86 2.73 41.24
C LEU A 6 20.86 3.85 41.51
N ASN A 7 21.51 3.82 42.68
CA ASN A 7 22.44 4.88 43.08
C ASN A 7 23.66 4.89 42.17
N VAL A 8 24.18 3.71 41.81
CA VAL A 8 25.32 3.58 40.89
C VAL A 8 25.01 4.14 39.51
N LEU A 9 23.78 3.95 39.01
CA LEU A 9 23.35 4.49 37.72
C LEU A 9 23.32 6.03 37.73
N PHE A 10 22.82 6.62 38.81
CA PHE A 10 22.73 8.09 38.92
C PHE A 10 24.09 8.74 39.14
N ASP A 11 24.98 8.11 39.92
CA ASP A 11 26.34 8.61 40.09
C ASP A 11 27.11 8.62 38.76
N HIS A 12 26.83 7.67 37.86
CA HIS A 12 27.45 7.61 36.53
C HIS A 12 26.95 8.71 35.58
N ILE A 13 25.65 9.06 35.68
CA ILE A 13 25.04 10.13 34.88
C ILE A 13 25.50 11.50 35.38
N ASP A 14 25.53 11.72 36.70
CA ASP A 14 25.97 12.97 37.31
C ASP A 14 27.46 13.26 37.00
N ALA A 15 28.30 12.22 36.95
CA ALA A 15 29.71 12.35 36.57
C ALA A 15 29.91 12.73 35.09
N HIS A 16 29.01 12.29 34.21
CA HIS A 16 29.09 12.54 32.77
C HIS A 16 28.52 13.91 32.37
N GLU A 17 27.50 14.40 33.07
CA GLU A 17 26.79 15.63 32.70
C GLU A 17 27.30 16.90 33.39
N LYS A 18 28.26 16.81 34.33
CA LYS A 18 28.79 17.95 35.11
C LYS A 18 27.70 18.86 35.69
N SER A 19 26.52 18.30 36.01
CA SER A 19 25.45 19.08 36.62
C SER A 19 25.75 19.29 38.11
N SER A 20 26.36 20.43 38.43
CA SER A 20 26.61 20.82 39.81
C SER A 20 25.28 21.13 40.51
N VAL A 21 24.95 20.32 41.51
CA VAL A 21 24.35 20.70 42.79
C VAL A 21 23.24 21.76 42.68
N GLU A 22 22.01 21.30 42.44
CA GLU A 22 20.78 21.93 42.98
C GLU A 22 19.55 21.01 42.86
N PHE A 23 19.61 19.95 42.05
CA PHE A 23 18.50 18.99 41.90
C PHE A 23 18.28 18.08 43.13
N GLN A 24 19.31 17.86 43.96
CA GLN A 24 19.22 16.88 45.05
C GLN A 24 18.43 17.36 46.29
N THR A 25 18.39 18.66 46.59
CA THR A 25 17.74 19.17 47.81
C THR A 25 16.28 19.54 47.61
N VAL A 26 15.90 20.11 46.45
CA VAL A 26 14.51 20.50 46.19
C VAL A 26 13.63 19.30 45.83
N TRP A 27 14.18 18.30 45.13
CA TRP A 27 13.38 17.20 44.57
C TRP A 27 13.19 16.00 45.53
N ARG A 28 14.13 15.74 46.44
CA ARG A 28 14.11 14.51 47.28
C ARG A 28 13.06 14.48 48.39
N LYS A 29 12.56 15.62 48.90
CA LYS A 29 11.65 15.63 50.07
C LYS A 29 10.24 16.20 49.82
N ALA A 30 10.09 17.28 49.06
CA ALA A 30 8.80 17.97 48.98
C ALA A 30 7.77 17.30 48.06
N HIS A 31 8.21 16.54 47.04
CA HIS A 31 7.32 16.07 45.98
C HIS A 31 7.20 14.54 45.82
N ARG A 32 7.92 13.74 46.62
CA ARG A 32 7.92 12.26 46.46
C ARG A 32 6.56 11.62 46.72
N SER A 33 5.79 12.10 47.72
CA SER A 33 4.44 11.57 47.97
C SER A 33 3.46 12.01 46.87
N LYS A 34 3.46 13.31 46.53
CA LYS A 34 2.61 13.86 45.47
C LYS A 34 2.88 13.23 44.10
N TRP A 35 4.14 12.95 43.76
CA TRP A 35 4.50 12.30 42.51
C TRP A 35 4.09 10.83 42.49
N LYS A 36 4.26 10.09 43.59
CA LYS A 36 3.72 8.72 43.70
C LYS A 36 2.21 8.71 43.52
N THR A 37 1.47 9.61 44.18
CA THR A 37 0.02 9.68 44.03
C THR A 37 -0.38 10.02 42.59
N ARG A 38 0.29 10.97 41.94
CA ARG A 38 0.04 11.31 40.52
C ARG A 38 0.41 10.17 39.56
N LEU A 39 1.50 9.45 39.82
CA LEU A 39 1.91 8.28 39.04
C LEU A 39 0.89 7.14 39.20
N PHE A 40 0.45 6.83 40.41
CA PHE A 40 -0.57 5.81 40.64
C PHE A 40 -1.95 6.23 40.11
N GLN A 41 -2.29 7.51 40.17
CA GLN A 41 -3.54 8.03 39.61
C GLN A 41 -3.55 7.99 38.08
N SER A 42 -2.44 8.35 37.41
CA SER A 42 -2.31 8.22 35.95
C SER A 42 -2.16 6.77 35.50
N ALA A 43 -1.43 5.94 36.25
CA ALA A 43 -1.31 4.51 35.98
C ALA A 43 -2.66 3.80 36.08
N ARG A 44 -3.57 4.21 36.98
CA ARG A 44 -4.93 3.64 37.06
C ARG A 44 -5.71 3.79 35.75
N TYR A 45 -5.69 4.97 35.14
CA TYR A 45 -6.39 5.20 33.88
C TYR A 45 -5.70 4.50 32.69
N ASN A 46 -4.36 4.50 32.67
CA ASN A 46 -3.60 3.82 31.62
C ASN A 46 -3.71 2.28 31.70
N VAL A 47 -3.74 1.72 32.91
CA VAL A 47 -3.96 0.28 33.13
C VAL A 47 -5.39 -0.10 32.81
N ALA A 48 -6.39 0.73 33.14
CA ALA A 48 -7.77 0.51 32.74
C ALA A 48 -7.92 0.51 31.21
N LEU A 49 -7.28 1.44 30.50
CA LEU A 49 -7.24 1.45 29.04
C LEU A 49 -6.58 0.19 28.47
N LEU A 50 -5.43 -0.22 29.01
CA LEU A 50 -4.75 -1.45 28.59
C LEU A 50 -5.62 -2.70 28.79
N LEU A 51 -6.35 -2.78 29.90
CA LEU A 51 -7.27 -3.89 30.19
C LEU A 51 -8.47 -3.89 29.23
N ILE A 52 -9.02 -2.71 28.89
CA ILE A 52 -10.07 -2.58 27.88
C ILE A 52 -9.56 -3.05 26.52
N PHE A 53 -8.37 -2.62 26.10
CA PHE A 53 -7.76 -3.10 24.86
C PHE A 53 -7.58 -4.63 24.87
N PHE A 54 -7.10 -5.20 25.98
CA PHE A 54 -6.89 -6.64 26.11
C PHE A 54 -8.18 -7.45 25.99
N ILE A 55 -9.30 -6.96 26.55
CA ILE A 55 -10.63 -7.59 26.45
C ILE A 55 -11.23 -7.42 25.04
N MET A 56 -10.95 -6.31 24.36
CA MET A 56 -11.47 -6.03 23.02
C MET A 56 -10.70 -6.76 21.90
N THR A 57 -9.40 -7.06 22.09
CA THR A 57 -8.58 -7.80 21.11
C THR A 57 -9.20 -9.12 20.63
N PRO A 58 -9.70 -10.02 21.50
CA PRO A 58 -10.30 -11.28 21.06
C PRO A 58 -11.63 -11.08 20.30
N LEU A 59 -12.39 -10.02 20.56
CA LEU A 59 -13.63 -9.73 19.83
C LEU A 59 -13.35 -9.26 18.40
N ILE A 60 -12.33 -8.42 18.22
CA ILE A 60 -11.88 -7.95 16.90
C ILE A 60 -11.27 -9.12 16.12
N GLY A 61 -10.46 -9.96 16.77
CA GLY A 61 -9.90 -11.17 16.17
C GLY A 61 -10.96 -12.17 15.74
N TYR A 62 -11.99 -12.40 16.56
CA TYR A 62 -13.12 -13.27 16.21
C TYR A 62 -13.90 -12.76 15.00
N TYR A 63 -14.15 -11.45 14.91
CA TYR A 63 -14.84 -10.87 13.75
C TYR A 63 -14.00 -10.94 12.47
N ALA A 64 -12.67 -10.76 12.56
CA ALA A 64 -11.78 -10.88 11.41
C ALA A 64 -11.62 -12.33 10.92
N ILE A 65 -11.61 -13.31 11.83
CA ILE A 65 -11.46 -14.73 11.50
C ILE A 65 -12.77 -15.31 10.96
N ASN A 66 -13.92 -14.91 11.50
CA ASN A 66 -15.22 -15.43 11.06
C ASN A 66 -15.78 -14.80 9.77
N GLN A 67 -15.14 -13.77 9.21
CA GLN A 67 -15.43 -13.34 7.84
C GLN A 67 -14.94 -14.35 6.80
N HIS A 68 -14.08 -15.31 7.17
CA HIS A 68 -13.54 -16.33 6.26
C HIS A 68 -14.22 -17.72 6.38
N THR A 69 -15.28 -17.87 7.18
CA THR A 69 -15.96 -19.16 7.41
C THR A 69 -17.47 -19.11 7.15
N THR A 70 -17.85 -18.57 5.99
CA THR A 70 -19.12 -18.93 5.33
C THR A 70 -18.88 -19.27 3.87
N ALA A 71 -18.14 -20.35 3.65
CA ALA A 71 -18.18 -21.07 2.38
C ALA A 71 -18.25 -22.57 2.65
N GLY A 72 -19.45 -23.14 2.51
CA GLY A 72 -19.57 -24.58 2.33
C GLY A 72 -20.84 -25.23 2.88
N SER A 73 -21.99 -24.99 2.26
CA SER A 73 -22.93 -26.08 1.97
C SER A 73 -23.97 -25.69 0.92
N GLY A 74 -23.85 -26.29 -0.27
CA GLY A 74 -24.96 -26.49 -1.21
C GLY A 74 -25.06 -25.48 -2.33
N GLN A 75 -24.54 -25.80 -3.51
CA GLN A 75 -25.32 -25.99 -4.75
C GLN A 75 -24.41 -26.20 -5.96
N SER A 76 -24.71 -27.24 -6.72
CA SER A 76 -24.17 -27.52 -8.04
C SER A 76 -24.68 -26.48 -9.05
N GLY A 77 -23.78 -25.89 -9.83
CA GLY A 77 -24.11 -25.09 -11.03
C GLY A 77 -23.30 -23.81 -11.16
N ALA A 78 -22.37 -23.78 -12.13
CA ALA A 78 -21.49 -22.67 -12.50
C ALA A 78 -20.60 -22.12 -11.36
N GLY A 79 -19.27 -22.27 -11.51
CA GLY A 79 -18.30 -21.75 -10.55
C GLY A 79 -18.49 -20.24 -10.30
N PRO A 80 -18.17 -19.74 -9.09
CA PRO A 80 -18.35 -18.34 -8.76
C PRO A 80 -17.55 -17.48 -9.73
N THR A 81 -18.24 -16.58 -10.43
CA THR A 81 -17.62 -15.55 -11.25
C THR A 81 -16.76 -14.66 -10.36
N GLN A 82 -15.45 -14.91 -10.36
CA GLN A 82 -14.51 -14.12 -9.57
C GLN A 82 -14.35 -12.74 -10.23
N MET A 83 -14.85 -11.70 -9.56
CA MET A 83 -14.65 -10.32 -10.02
C MET A 83 -13.21 -9.90 -9.75
N PHE A 84 -12.50 -9.40 -10.76
CA PHE A 84 -11.16 -8.87 -10.59
C PHE A 84 -11.19 -7.37 -10.30
N ASN A 85 -10.36 -6.93 -9.37
CA ASN A 85 -10.16 -5.53 -9.01
C ASN A 85 -8.67 -5.20 -9.14
N LEU A 86 -8.37 -4.07 -9.76
CA LEU A 86 -7.04 -3.51 -9.88
C LEU A 86 -7.17 -2.00 -9.74
N SER A 87 -6.50 -1.42 -8.74
CA SER A 87 -6.51 0.02 -8.49
C SER A 87 -5.11 0.51 -8.15
N GLY A 88 -4.81 1.78 -8.44
CA GLY A 88 -3.51 2.33 -8.09
C GLY A 88 -3.44 3.84 -8.21
N LYS A 89 -2.31 4.38 -7.76
CA LYS A 89 -1.95 5.79 -7.84
C LYS A 89 -0.54 5.95 -8.34
N VAL A 90 -0.34 7.00 -9.12
CA VAL A 90 0.95 7.52 -9.55
C VAL A 90 1.34 8.65 -8.61
N TYR A 91 2.54 8.60 -8.07
CA TYR A 91 3.14 9.64 -7.24
C TYR A 91 4.31 10.25 -7.98
N ASN A 92 4.22 11.54 -8.25
CA ASN A 92 5.21 12.32 -8.98
C ASN A 92 6.12 13.04 -7.97
N PHE A 93 7.22 12.41 -7.58
CA PHE A 93 8.24 13.04 -6.74
C PHE A 93 9.22 13.87 -7.61
N PRO A 94 10.01 14.78 -7.03
CA PRO A 94 10.92 15.63 -7.81
C PRO A 94 11.89 14.88 -8.73
N ASN A 95 12.37 13.70 -8.31
CA ASN A 95 13.39 12.93 -9.04
C ASN A 95 12.95 11.51 -9.42
N GLN A 96 11.77 11.07 -8.97
CA GLN A 96 11.29 9.71 -9.19
C GLN A 96 9.79 9.67 -9.41
N ILE A 97 9.33 8.65 -10.10
CA ILE A 97 7.92 8.33 -10.28
C ILE A 97 7.68 7.02 -9.55
N VAL A 98 6.64 6.97 -8.72
CA VAL A 98 6.27 5.76 -7.97
C VAL A 98 4.83 5.42 -8.27
N ILE A 99 4.58 4.20 -8.73
CA ILE A 99 3.24 3.63 -8.84
C ILE A 99 3.02 2.74 -7.62
N LYS A 100 1.90 2.91 -6.92
CA LYS A 100 1.46 1.99 -5.87
C LYS A 100 0.01 1.62 -6.08
N GLY A 101 -0.31 0.35 -5.89
CA GLY A 101 -1.68 -0.09 -6.02
C GLY A 101 -1.97 -1.41 -5.33
N THR A 102 -3.24 -1.79 -5.39
CA THR A 102 -3.78 -3.00 -4.79
C THR A 102 -4.66 -3.71 -5.81
N SER A 103 -4.71 -5.03 -5.68
CA SER A 103 -5.48 -5.91 -6.55
C SER A 103 -5.88 -7.17 -5.81
N ASN A 104 -6.80 -7.93 -6.39
CA ASN A 104 -7.06 -9.32 -5.98
C ASN A 104 -6.43 -10.34 -6.95
N LEU A 105 -5.40 -9.92 -7.69
CA LEU A 105 -4.64 -10.78 -8.58
C LEU A 105 -3.74 -11.72 -7.76
N PRO A 106 -3.49 -12.95 -8.24
CA PRO A 106 -2.63 -13.90 -7.54
C PRO A 106 -1.19 -13.38 -7.42
N GLU A 107 -0.46 -13.85 -6.41
CA GLU A 107 0.97 -13.56 -6.21
C GLU A 107 1.77 -13.82 -7.48
N GLY A 108 2.72 -12.93 -7.78
CA GLY A 108 3.62 -13.08 -8.91
C GLY A 108 2.97 -12.81 -10.26
N THR A 109 1.77 -12.22 -10.29
CA THR A 109 1.18 -11.70 -11.52
C THR A 109 2.06 -10.59 -12.06
N VAL A 110 2.48 -10.73 -13.32
CA VAL A 110 3.37 -9.80 -14.00
C VAL A 110 2.54 -8.67 -14.61
N LEU A 111 2.79 -7.45 -14.15
CA LEU A 111 2.29 -6.21 -14.73
C LEU A 111 3.38 -5.58 -15.57
N VAL A 112 2.98 -5.00 -16.71
CA VAL A 112 3.84 -4.25 -17.61
C VAL A 112 3.52 -2.78 -17.45
N VAL A 113 4.52 -1.92 -17.34
CA VAL A 113 4.34 -0.47 -17.42
C VAL A 113 5.07 0.05 -18.63
N GLU A 114 4.37 0.84 -19.44
CA GLU A 114 4.90 1.53 -20.60
C GLU A 114 4.83 3.03 -20.37
N HIS A 115 5.95 3.72 -20.57
CA HIS A 115 5.98 5.19 -20.60
C HIS A 115 5.77 5.64 -22.03
N VAL A 116 4.68 6.39 -22.26
CA VAL A 116 4.30 6.85 -23.59
C VAL A 116 4.24 8.37 -23.58
N LYS A 117 4.71 9.04 -24.64
CA LYS A 117 4.47 10.49 -24.80
C LYS A 117 2.97 10.76 -24.85
N ARG A 118 2.54 11.99 -24.51
CA ARG A 118 1.12 12.42 -24.58
C ARG A 118 0.43 12.15 -25.93
N ASN A 119 1.18 12.02 -27.02
CA ASN A 119 0.65 11.59 -28.32
C ASN A 119 0.10 10.15 -28.35
N GLY A 120 0.28 9.37 -27.28
CA GLY A 120 -0.21 8.00 -27.13
C GLY A 120 0.48 6.96 -28.01
N LYS A 121 1.52 7.34 -28.77
CA LYS A 121 2.14 6.50 -29.82
C LYS A 121 3.62 6.26 -29.59
N THR A 122 4.33 7.21 -29.01
CA THR A 122 5.78 7.12 -28.83
C THR A 122 6.11 6.47 -27.50
N LEU A 123 6.50 5.19 -27.54
CA LEU A 123 7.05 4.47 -26.39
C LEU A 123 8.45 5.02 -26.06
N ILE A 124 8.66 5.33 -24.78
CA ILE A 124 9.92 5.85 -24.23
C ILE A 124 10.68 4.74 -23.53
N SER A 125 9.98 4.01 -22.66
CA SER A 125 10.52 2.88 -21.92
C SER A 125 9.41 1.92 -21.53
N HIS A 126 9.79 0.71 -21.19
CA HIS A 126 8.89 -0.33 -20.74
C HIS A 126 9.58 -1.19 -19.68
N ASP A 127 8.85 -1.54 -18.64
CA ASP A 127 9.34 -2.37 -17.55
C ASP A 127 8.27 -3.36 -17.09
N THR A 128 8.69 -4.31 -16.26
CA THR A 128 7.78 -5.27 -15.63
C THR A 128 7.99 -5.34 -14.14
N PHE A 129 6.90 -5.50 -13.40
CA PHE A 129 6.91 -5.71 -11.96
C PHE A 129 5.82 -6.74 -11.59
N LYS A 130 5.83 -7.19 -10.33
CA LYS A 130 4.97 -8.29 -9.88
C LYS A 130 4.11 -7.88 -8.70
N THR A 131 2.94 -8.51 -8.60
CA THR A 131 2.13 -8.47 -7.38
C THR A 131 2.74 -9.32 -6.28
N ASP A 132 2.59 -8.89 -5.04
CA ASP A 132 2.94 -9.68 -3.86
C ASP A 132 1.80 -10.62 -3.43
N LYS A 133 1.94 -11.24 -2.25
CA LYS A 133 0.97 -12.20 -1.69
C LYS A 133 -0.34 -11.56 -1.30
N GLU A 134 -0.26 -10.29 -0.91
CA GLU A 134 -1.36 -9.45 -0.47
C GLU A 134 -2.07 -8.79 -1.66
N GLY A 135 -1.60 -9.04 -2.88
CA GLY A 135 -2.14 -8.46 -4.11
C GLY A 135 -1.73 -7.01 -4.32
N THR A 136 -0.78 -6.48 -3.54
CA THR A 136 -0.22 -5.15 -3.73
C THR A 136 0.88 -5.16 -4.77
N PHE A 137 1.13 -3.99 -5.37
CA PHE A 137 2.21 -3.79 -6.31
C PHE A 137 2.81 -2.41 -6.16
N GLN A 138 4.11 -2.33 -6.40
CA GLN A 138 4.86 -1.09 -6.46
C GLN A 138 5.82 -1.11 -7.65
N TYR A 139 5.89 0.00 -8.35
CA TYR A 139 6.89 0.26 -9.37
C TYR A 139 7.54 1.62 -9.11
N THR A 140 8.85 1.71 -9.28
CA THR A 140 9.61 2.95 -9.10
C THR A 140 10.54 3.12 -10.29
N THR A 141 10.60 4.34 -10.82
CA THR A 141 11.51 4.71 -11.90
C THR A 141 11.99 6.14 -11.74
N ASP A 142 13.07 6.48 -12.44
CA ASP A 142 13.59 7.84 -12.49
C ASP A 142 12.61 8.75 -13.23
N ARG A 143 12.58 10.03 -12.84
CA ARG A 143 11.69 10.99 -13.48
C ARG A 143 12.17 11.31 -14.90
N LEU A 144 11.24 11.20 -15.86
CA LEU A 144 11.42 11.63 -17.25
C LEU A 144 11.44 13.16 -17.38
N GLU A 145 11.75 13.71 -18.56
CA GLU A 145 11.95 15.16 -18.79
C GLU A 145 10.79 16.01 -18.23
N ARG A 146 11.10 17.02 -17.41
CA ARG A 146 10.10 17.74 -16.60
C ARG A 146 9.17 18.65 -17.43
N ASP A 147 9.59 19.02 -18.62
CA ASP A 147 8.88 19.90 -19.56
C ASP A 147 7.96 19.14 -20.51
N GLN A 148 7.86 17.81 -20.35
CA GLN A 148 7.02 16.95 -21.17
C GLN A 148 6.05 16.14 -20.31
N GLU A 149 4.81 16.06 -20.77
CA GLU A 149 3.79 15.18 -20.21
C GLU A 149 3.90 13.77 -20.79
N TYR A 150 3.81 12.81 -19.87
CA TYR A 150 3.88 11.39 -20.21
C TYR A 150 2.68 10.66 -19.63
N ILE A 151 2.27 9.63 -20.36
CA ILE A 151 1.23 8.69 -19.96
C ILE A 151 1.93 7.43 -19.46
N LEU A 152 1.59 7.02 -18.26
CA LEU A 152 1.89 5.70 -17.74
C LEU A 152 0.78 4.75 -18.16
N ASP A 153 1.15 3.70 -18.87
CA ASP A 153 0.24 2.69 -19.37
C ASP A 153 0.54 1.34 -18.70
N VAL A 154 -0.26 1.01 -17.69
CA VAL A 154 -0.10 -0.21 -16.88
C VAL A 154 -0.99 -1.31 -17.45
N LYS A 155 -0.36 -2.39 -17.91
CA LYS A 155 -1.02 -3.49 -18.62
C LYS A 155 -0.79 -4.85 -17.97
N LEU A 156 -1.85 -5.66 -17.97
CA LEU A 156 -1.79 -7.09 -17.69
C LEU A 156 -2.06 -7.87 -18.98
N TYR A 157 -1.13 -8.77 -19.31
CA TYR A 157 -1.24 -9.67 -20.45
C TYR A 157 -1.31 -11.13 -19.99
N PRO A 158 -2.45 -11.86 -20.12
CA PRO A 158 -2.55 -13.24 -19.63
C PRO A 158 -1.57 -14.22 -20.28
N HIS A 159 -1.22 -14.03 -21.55
CA HIS A 159 -0.29 -14.91 -22.25
C HIS A 159 1.14 -14.86 -21.68
N LYS A 160 1.53 -13.75 -21.02
CA LYS A 160 2.86 -13.56 -20.41
C LYS A 160 2.97 -14.12 -18.99
N GLN A 161 1.88 -14.65 -18.44
CA GLN A 161 1.83 -15.07 -17.04
C GLN A 161 2.38 -16.48 -16.80
N SER A 162 2.72 -16.77 -15.55
CA SER A 162 3.13 -18.10 -15.09
C SER A 162 1.99 -19.12 -15.23
N PRO A 163 2.27 -20.43 -15.27
CA PRO A 163 1.24 -21.46 -15.30
C PRO A 163 0.24 -21.38 -14.14
N GLN A 164 0.67 -20.93 -12.96
CA GLN A 164 -0.19 -20.78 -11.79
C GLN A 164 -1.17 -19.62 -11.98
N VAL A 165 -0.68 -18.45 -12.38
CA VAL A 165 -1.51 -17.27 -12.65
C VAL A 165 -2.48 -17.52 -13.81
N LYS A 166 -2.04 -18.23 -14.87
CA LYS A 166 -2.90 -18.61 -16.00
C LYS A 166 -4.07 -19.51 -15.63
N LYS A 167 -3.99 -20.28 -14.53
CA LYS A 167 -5.15 -21.06 -14.05
C LYS A 167 -6.24 -20.15 -13.49
N VAL A 168 -5.86 -19.02 -12.91
CA VAL A 168 -6.78 -18.05 -12.31
C VAL A 168 -7.36 -17.11 -13.37
N LEU A 169 -6.50 -16.51 -14.21
CA LEU A 169 -6.94 -15.53 -15.22
C LEU A 169 -7.52 -16.18 -16.50
N GLY A 170 -7.21 -17.46 -16.71
CA GLY A 170 -7.38 -18.12 -17.99
C GLY A 170 -6.16 -17.94 -18.91
N LYS A 171 -5.96 -18.87 -19.85
CA LYS A 171 -4.80 -18.85 -20.77
C LYS A 171 -4.83 -17.62 -21.68
N ARG A 172 -6.03 -17.13 -22.00
CA ARG A 172 -6.27 -15.96 -22.85
C ARG A 172 -6.96 -14.80 -22.12
N GLY A 173 -7.15 -14.91 -20.81
CA GLY A 173 -7.92 -13.92 -20.05
C GLY A 173 -9.42 -14.22 -20.03
N GLU A 174 -9.82 -15.47 -20.23
CA GLU A 174 -11.23 -15.87 -20.29
C GLU A 174 -12.00 -15.53 -19.01
N HIS A 175 -11.31 -15.47 -17.87
CA HIS A 175 -11.91 -15.13 -16.58
C HIS A 175 -11.86 -13.63 -16.28
N LEU A 176 -11.21 -12.82 -17.12
CA LEU A 176 -11.11 -11.38 -16.93
C LEU A 176 -12.39 -10.63 -17.32
N ASN A 177 -13.39 -11.27 -17.92
CA ASN A 177 -14.54 -10.60 -18.53
C ASN A 177 -15.52 -9.96 -17.53
N THR A 178 -15.24 -10.02 -16.23
CA THR A 178 -16.10 -9.55 -15.13
C THR A 178 -15.36 -8.59 -14.21
N PHE A 179 -14.94 -7.44 -14.76
CA PHE A 179 -14.45 -6.32 -13.96
C PHE A 179 -15.60 -5.50 -13.39
N THR A 180 -15.43 -5.06 -12.13
CA THR A 180 -16.38 -4.18 -11.44
C THR A 180 -16.30 -2.74 -11.95
N GLU A 181 -15.13 -2.32 -12.45
CA GLU A 181 -14.89 -1.01 -13.06
C GLU A 181 -15.00 -1.16 -14.58
N LYS A 182 -15.94 -0.41 -15.17
CA LYS A 182 -16.43 -0.67 -16.54
C LYS A 182 -15.40 -0.49 -17.66
N ASP A 183 -14.23 0.09 -17.42
CA ASP A 183 -13.36 0.61 -18.49
C ASP A 183 -11.87 0.23 -18.39
N ILE A 184 -11.53 -0.78 -17.59
CA ILE A 184 -10.13 -1.26 -17.46
C ILE A 184 -9.82 -2.50 -18.32
N GLY A 185 -10.84 -3.19 -18.84
CA GLY A 185 -10.65 -4.35 -19.71
C GLY A 185 -10.36 -3.94 -21.16
N PHE A 186 -9.45 -4.65 -21.83
CA PHE A 186 -9.22 -4.44 -23.27
C PHE A 186 -9.01 -5.75 -24.02
N HIS A 187 -9.30 -5.74 -25.32
CA HIS A 187 -9.10 -6.88 -26.23
C HIS A 187 -7.88 -6.64 -27.11
N TYR A 188 -7.10 -7.69 -27.36
CA TYR A 188 -5.93 -7.63 -28.22
C TYR A 188 -5.65 -8.98 -28.89
N GLU A 189 -4.88 -8.94 -29.97
CA GLU A 189 -4.51 -10.14 -30.74
C GLU A 189 -3.01 -10.41 -30.66
N VAL A 190 -2.66 -11.68 -30.47
CA VAL A 190 -1.28 -12.19 -30.57
C VAL A 190 -1.31 -13.51 -31.35
N ASP A 191 -0.50 -13.62 -32.40
CA ASP A 191 -0.40 -14.83 -33.24
C ASP A 191 -1.76 -15.35 -33.75
N GLY A 192 -2.64 -14.45 -34.20
CA GLY A 192 -3.97 -14.81 -34.71
C GLY A 192 -4.98 -15.23 -33.63
N LYS A 193 -4.66 -15.09 -32.34
CA LYS A 193 -5.52 -15.44 -31.22
C LYS A 193 -5.93 -14.20 -30.46
N GLN A 194 -7.22 -14.11 -30.16
CA GLN A 194 -7.79 -13.05 -29.33
C GLN A 194 -7.54 -13.29 -27.85
N TYR A 195 -7.24 -12.22 -27.13
CA TYR A 195 -6.94 -12.19 -25.71
C TYR A 195 -7.68 -11.03 -25.05
N ASN A 196 -7.99 -11.22 -23.77
CA ASN A 196 -8.53 -10.19 -22.89
C ASN A 196 -7.43 -9.79 -21.90
N GLY A 197 -7.24 -8.50 -21.69
CA GLY A 197 -6.23 -7.95 -20.78
C GLY A 197 -6.81 -6.86 -19.89
N ILE A 198 -5.96 -6.34 -19.01
CA ILE A 198 -6.28 -5.17 -18.16
C ILE A 198 -5.36 -4.03 -18.55
N ARG A 199 -5.89 -2.82 -18.64
CA ARG A 199 -5.17 -1.60 -18.94
C ARG A 199 -5.66 -0.48 -18.03
N MET A 200 -4.73 0.22 -17.40
CA MET A 200 -4.99 1.46 -16.66
C MET A 200 -3.99 2.52 -17.07
N LEU A 201 -4.43 3.77 -17.09
CA LEU A 201 -3.65 4.93 -17.49
C LEU A 201 -3.50 5.91 -16.32
N GLY A 202 -2.37 6.62 -16.28
CA GLY A 202 -2.17 7.77 -15.39
C GLY A 202 -1.23 8.79 -16.02
N LEU A 203 -1.25 10.05 -15.58
CA LEU A 203 -0.33 11.06 -16.07
C LEU A 203 0.85 11.28 -15.13
N VAL A 204 1.94 11.68 -15.77
CA VAL A 204 3.18 12.09 -15.16
C VAL A 204 3.54 13.46 -15.73
N ASN A 205 4.08 14.33 -14.87
CA ASN A 205 4.56 15.67 -15.24
C ASN A 205 3.47 16.62 -15.77
N LYS A 206 2.30 16.70 -15.11
CA LYS A 206 1.28 17.70 -15.45
C LYS A 206 1.90 19.11 -15.41
N ILE A 207 1.83 19.84 -16.53
CA ILE A 207 2.57 21.12 -16.73
C ILE A 207 2.17 22.19 -15.68
N GLU A 208 0.95 22.09 -15.14
CA GLU A 208 0.44 22.97 -14.07
C GLU A 208 1.13 22.75 -12.71
N ASP A 209 1.78 21.61 -12.51
CA ASP A 209 2.33 21.15 -11.23
C ASP A 209 3.85 21.46 -11.10
N THR A 210 4.27 22.58 -11.69
CA THR A 210 5.68 23.06 -11.72
C THR A 210 6.20 23.54 -10.36
N ALA A 211 5.35 23.60 -9.32
CA ALA A 211 5.81 23.75 -7.94
C ALA A 211 6.44 22.44 -7.44
N GLN A 212 7.44 22.51 -6.56
CA GLN A 212 8.19 21.38 -5.99
C GLN A 212 7.36 20.41 -5.10
N LEU A 213 6.06 20.27 -5.35
CA LEU A 213 5.13 19.46 -4.57
C LEU A 213 5.06 18.05 -5.15
N VAL A 214 4.85 17.09 -4.24
CA VAL A 214 4.56 15.70 -4.63
C VAL A 214 3.12 15.65 -5.12
N GLY A 215 2.93 15.58 -6.43
CA GLY A 215 1.63 15.35 -7.04
C GLY A 215 1.25 13.87 -6.95
N SER A 216 -0.04 13.57 -6.82
CA SER A 216 -0.54 12.20 -6.94
C SER A 216 -1.78 12.15 -7.79
N GLU A 217 -1.84 11.19 -8.70
CA GLU A 217 -2.99 10.95 -9.58
C GLU A 217 -3.42 9.49 -9.50
N PHE A 218 -4.71 9.24 -9.70
CA PHE A 218 -5.22 7.88 -9.77
C PHE A 218 -4.89 7.26 -11.13
N LEU A 219 -4.58 5.96 -11.12
CA LEU A 219 -4.70 5.16 -12.32
C LEU A 219 -6.18 4.96 -12.61
N MET A 220 -6.56 5.13 -13.87
CA MET A 220 -7.95 5.09 -14.30
C MET A 220 -8.11 4.27 -15.59
N GLY A 221 -9.34 3.88 -15.90
CA GLY A 221 -9.67 3.17 -17.14
C GLY A 221 -9.41 4.02 -18.38
N TYR A 222 -9.39 3.39 -19.56
CA TYR A 222 -9.09 4.11 -20.81
C TYR A 222 -10.12 5.20 -21.11
N GLU A 223 -11.42 4.88 -21.04
CA GLU A 223 -12.49 5.84 -21.32
C GLU A 223 -12.52 6.99 -20.30
N GLU A 224 -12.34 6.68 -19.02
CA GLU A 224 -12.26 7.68 -17.94
C GLU A 224 -11.08 8.63 -18.15
N PHE A 225 -9.93 8.09 -18.55
CA PHE A 225 -8.73 8.87 -18.86
C PHE A 225 -8.95 9.89 -19.97
N ILE A 226 -9.53 9.44 -21.08
CA ILE A 226 -9.83 10.29 -22.25
C ILE A 226 -10.91 11.33 -21.93
N SER A 227 -11.89 10.99 -21.07
CA SER A 227 -12.92 11.96 -20.65
C SER A 227 -12.39 13.08 -19.75
N SER A 228 -11.27 12.84 -19.07
CA SER A 228 -10.71 13.74 -18.05
C SER A 228 -9.59 14.66 -18.58
N HIS A 229 -9.06 14.42 -19.80
CA HIS A 229 -7.84 15.08 -20.32
C HIS A 229 -7.89 15.36 -21.83
#